data_AF-A0AAQ2UT11-F1
#
_entry.id   AF-A0AAQ2UT11-F1
#
_cell.length_a   1.000
_cell.length_b   1.000
_cell.length_c   1.000
_cell.angle_alpha   90.00
_cell.angle_beta   90.00
_cell.angle_gamma   90.00
#
_symmetry.space_group_name_H-M   'P 1'
#
loop_
_entity.id
_entity.type
_entity.pdbx_description
1 polymer ?
#
loop_
_entity_poly.entity_id
_entity_poly.type
_entity_poly.pdbx_seq_one_letter_code
_entity_poly.pdbx_strand_id
1 'polypeptide(L)' 'MGLVKLIADRTVFLEDGKALFDDSTKIFFNRPDKLIADFLSSMNFDCQQYKK' A
#
# COMPACT_ATOMS: atom_id res chain seq x y z
N MET A 1 -3.75 -3.96 7.28
CA MET A 1 -3.69 -4.08 5.80
C MET A 1 -4.83 -4.86 5.14
N GLY A 2 -5.70 -5.58 5.86
CA GLY A 2 -6.74 -6.41 5.23
C GLY A 2 -7.83 -5.64 4.46
N LEU A 3 -8.28 -4.50 4.98
CA LEU A 3 -9.39 -3.74 4.39
C LEU A 3 -9.03 -3.14 3.02
N VAL A 4 -7.88 -2.49 2.89
CA VAL A 4 -7.43 -1.84 1.64
C VAL A 4 -7.25 -2.86 0.52
N LYS A 5 -6.72 -4.05 0.83
CA LYS A 5 -6.64 -5.18 -0.12
C LYS A 5 -8.02 -5.64 -0.63
N LEU A 6 -9.08 -5.36 0.13
CA LEU A 6 -10.43 -5.85 -0.15
C LEU A 6 -11.32 -4.85 -0.89
N ILE A 7 -11.08 -3.54 -0.69
CA ILE A 7 -11.99 -2.48 -1.17
C ILE A 7 -11.41 -1.59 -2.26
N ALA A 8 -10.07 -1.56 -2.41
CA ALA A 8 -9.45 -0.72 -3.42
C ALA A 8 -9.28 -1.52 -4.72
N ASP A 9 -9.79 -0.97 -5.81
CA ASP A 9 -9.61 -1.54 -7.15
C ASP A 9 -8.24 -1.17 -7.75
N ARG A 10 -7.76 0.04 -7.45
CA ARG A 10 -6.51 0.61 -7.97
C ARG A 10 -5.69 1.25 -6.86
N THR A 11 -4.37 1.12 -6.93
CA THR A 11 -3.43 1.73 -6.00
C THR A 11 -2.45 2.60 -6.77
N VAL A 12 -2.24 3.83 -6.29
CA VAL A 12 -1.21 4.74 -6.78
C VAL A 12 -0.18 4.90 -5.66
N PHE A 13 1.08 4.61 -5.96
CA PHE A 13 2.21 4.81 -5.05
C PHE A 13 3.11 5.91 -5.61
N LEU A 14 3.26 6.98 -4.84
CA LEU A 14 3.94 8.20 -5.24
C LEU A 14 5.21 8.39 -4.40
N GLU A 15 6.30 8.77 -5.04
CA GLU A 15 7.53 9.26 -4.41
C GLU A 15 7.94 10.55 -5.11
N ASP A 16 8.18 11.62 -4.34
CA ASP A 16 8.59 12.94 -4.85
C ASP A 16 7.72 13.47 -6.01
N GLY A 17 6.40 13.26 -5.91
CA GLY A 17 5.43 13.69 -6.91
C GLY A 17 5.41 12.86 -8.18
N LYS A 18 6.15 11.75 -8.24
CA LYS A 18 6.15 10.79 -9.36
C LYS A 18 5.43 9.51 -8.97
N ALA A 19 4.61 8.98 -9.87
CA ALA A 19 4.03 7.65 -9.73
C ALA A 19 5.09 6.58 -10.00
N LEU A 20 5.45 5.86 -8.95
CA LEU A 20 6.28 4.67 -9.04
C LEU A 20 5.43 3.42 -9.30
N PHE A 21 4.16 3.46 -8.89
CA PHE A 21 3.17 2.43 -9.21
C PHE A 21 1.80 3.09 -9.44
N ASP A 22 1.10 2.66 -10.49
CA ASP A 22 -0.26 3.10 -10.77
C ASP A 22 -1.04 2.00 -11.51
N ASP A 23 -1.44 0.96 -10.78
CA ASP A 23 -2.14 -0.20 -11.34
C ASP A 23 -3.07 -0.82 -10.28
N SER A 24 -3.66 -1.98 -10.60
CA SER A 24 -4.58 -2.69 -9.73
C SER A 24 -3.95 -2.99 -8.36
N THR A 25 -4.76 -2.83 -7.33
CA THR A 25 -4.36 -3.12 -5.94
C THR A 25 -3.89 -4.57 -5.79
N LYS A 26 -4.43 -5.49 -6.58
CA LYS A 26 -4.00 -6.89 -6.61
C LYS A 26 -2.53 -7.04 -7.00
N ILE A 27 -2.05 -6.28 -7.99
CA ILE A 27 -0.64 -6.34 -8.41
C ILE A 27 0.24 -5.73 -7.33
N PHE A 28 -0.16 -4.58 -6.76
CA PHE A 28 0.58 -3.87 -5.72
C PHE A 28 0.97 -4.77 -4.54
N PHE A 29 0.04 -5.60 -4.08
CA PHE A 29 0.27 -6.45 -2.90
C PHE A 29 0.80 -7.85 -3.21
N ASN A 30 0.59 -8.39 -4.41
CA ASN A 30 1.00 -9.76 -4.76
C ASN A 30 2.32 -9.81 -5.54
N ARG A 31 2.72 -8.70 -6.15
CA ARG A 31 4.01 -8.55 -6.85
C ARG A 31 4.64 -7.20 -6.50
N PRO A 32 4.85 -6.91 -5.20
CA PRO A 32 5.51 -5.67 -4.83
C PRO A 32 6.94 -5.69 -5.37
N ASP A 33 7.38 -4.56 -5.93
CA ASP A 33 8.81 -4.34 -6.14
C ASP A 33 9.51 -4.16 -4.78
N LYS A 34 10.84 -4.10 -4.79
CA LYS A 34 11.62 -4.03 -3.55
C LYS A 34 11.22 -2.83 -2.68
N LEU A 35 11.01 -1.66 -3.30
CA LEU A 35 10.66 -0.43 -2.59
C LEU A 35 9.28 -0.53 -1.94
N ILE A 36 8.28 -1.01 -2.66
CA ILE A 36 6.94 -1.22 -2.13
C ILE A 36 6.96 -2.29 -1.02
N ALA A 37 7.73 -3.36 -1.18
CA ALA A 37 7.87 -4.40 -0.15
C ALA A 37 8.48 -3.84 1.14
N ASP A 38 9.57 -3.06 1.02
CA ASP A 38 10.23 -2.39 2.15
C ASP A 38 9.25 -1.40 2.83
N PHE A 39 8.54 -0.58 2.04
CA PHE A 39 7.51 0.33 2.54
C PHE A 39 6.41 -0.40 3.31
N LEU A 40 5.84 -1.46 2.74
CA LEU A 40 4.78 -2.25 3.38
C LEU A 40 5.28 -2.93 4.66
N SER A 41 6.53 -3.39 4.70
CA SER A 41 7.14 -3.98 5.90
C SER A 41 7.39 -2.96 7.02
N SER A 42 7.71 -1.72 6.64
CA SER A 42 7.89 -0.60 7.58
C SER A 42 6.55 -0.11 8.15
N MET A 43 5.47 -0.32 7.41
CA MET A 43 4.11 0.00 7.83
C MET A 43 3.59 -1.04 8.84
N ASN A 44 4.11 -1.01 10.07
CA ASN A 44 3.46 -1.67 11.20
C ASN A 44 2.25 -0.82 11.64
N PHE A 45 1.12 -1.03 10.95
CA PHE A 45 -0.12 -0.29 11.17
C PHE A 45 -0.78 -0.72 12.50
N ASP A 46 -0.45 -0.06 13.61
CA ASP A 46 -1.20 -0.19 14.87
C ASP A 46 -2.42 0.76 14.84
N CYS A 47 -3.59 0.21 14.48
CA CYS A 47 -4.83 0.96 14.35
C CYS A 47 -5.44 1.44 15.69
N GLN A 48 -4.79 1.24 16.85
CA GLN A 48 -5.36 1.67 18.13
C GLN A 48 -5.47 3.21 18.28
N GLN A 49 -4.84 4.01 17.41
CA GLN A 49 -4.93 5.47 17.46
C GLN A 49 -6.29 6.07 17.02
N TYR A 50 -7.19 5.29 16.42
CA TYR A 50 -8.50 5.79 15.97
C TYR A 50 -9.69 5.39 16.85
N LYS A 51 -9.44 4.72 17.98
CA LYS A 51 -10.46 4.52 19.02
C LYS A 51 -10.51 5.78 19.91
N LYS A 52 -11.25 6.80 19.46
CA LYS A 52 -11.82 7.80 20.36
C LYS A 52 -13.22 7.37 20.78
#